data_AF-A0A662T903-F1
#
_entry.id   AF-A0A662T903-F1
#
_cell.length_a   1.000
_cell.length_b   1.000
_cell.length_c   1.000
_cell.angle_alpha   90.00
_cell.angle_beta   90.00
_cell.angle_gamma   90.00
#
_symmetry.space_group_name_H-M   'P 1'
#
loop_
_entity.id
_entity.type
_entity.pdbx_description
1 polymer ?
#
loop_
_entity_poly.entity_id
_entity_poly.type
_entity_poly.pdbx_seq_one_letter_code
_entity_poly.pdbx_strand_id
1 'polypeptide(L)'
;MGYRSHSYEEYKNAIKLLNKGVGITTVSRELGIPKSTLHYWRHNLYKPPSARWHPEPSEDLAYVLGVMLGDGNLHLHGYCYDVELKVKDYEFAEEFSKAVAKILDKKFRKPYWSRSHNRWRVYYSSKAFYIWYRRQDLDTLKPYIEHNRETVKRFLRGIYDSDGNNYRYKHIFLYNSNLELLHYVQYLLKKYFSIKATGPYLNKKTGSIHVKRNSERIKTNHDNYCIEISRMKDIQVFLSEIGFSIREKQLGLPRRK
;
A
#
# COMPACT_ATOMS: atom_id res chain seq x y z
N MET A 1 -32.05 -14.14 -2.00
CA MET A 1 -31.20 -14.73 -0.93
C MET A 1 -29.79 -14.19 -1.08
N GLY A 2 -29.30 -13.41 -0.12
CA GLY A 2 -27.92 -12.90 -0.15
C GLY A 2 -26.93 -14.05 0.02
N TYR A 3 -25.95 -14.16 -0.88
CA TYR A 3 -24.85 -15.11 -0.72
C TYR A 3 -24.10 -14.79 0.59
N ARG A 4 -24.07 -15.75 1.53
CA ARG A 4 -23.23 -15.66 2.73
C ARG A 4 -21.77 -15.55 2.30
N SER A 5 -21.12 -14.45 2.65
CA SER A 5 -19.69 -14.26 2.39
C SER A 5 -18.90 -15.01 3.45
N HIS A 6 -18.14 -16.01 3.04
CA HIS A 6 -17.29 -16.79 3.94
C HIS A 6 -15.94 -16.11 4.20
N SER A 7 -15.44 -16.17 5.43
CA SER A 7 -14.11 -15.65 5.78
C SER A 7 -12.99 -16.58 5.28
N TYR A 8 -11.75 -16.08 5.28
CA TYR A 8 -10.60 -16.90 4.93
C TYR A 8 -10.37 -18.01 5.96
N GLU A 9 -10.62 -17.71 7.24
CA GLU A 9 -10.46 -18.60 8.38
C GLU A 9 -11.50 -19.72 8.35
N GLU A 10 -12.76 -19.41 8.02
CA GLU A 10 -13.82 -20.40 7.77
C GLU A 10 -13.41 -21.36 6.64
N TYR A 11 -12.90 -20.81 5.52
CA TYR A 11 -12.40 -21.60 4.39
C TYR A 11 -11.21 -22.49 4.80
N LYS A 12 -10.21 -21.94 5.49
CA LYS A 12 -9.00 -22.66 5.91
C LYS A 12 -9.33 -23.79 6.89
N ASN A 13 -10.21 -23.53 7.86
CA ASN A 13 -10.65 -24.55 8.81
C ASN A 13 -11.42 -25.68 8.11
N ALA A 14 -12.32 -25.34 7.19
CA ALA A 14 -13.06 -26.32 6.39
C ALA A 14 -12.12 -27.19 5.55
N ILE A 15 -11.19 -26.60 4.80
CA ILE A 15 -10.21 -27.33 3.98
C ILE A 15 -9.31 -28.21 4.86
N LYS A 16 -8.88 -27.73 6.05
CA LYS A 16 -8.08 -28.52 6.99
C LYS A 16 -8.81 -29.78 7.46
N LEU A 17 -10.10 -29.69 7.79
CA LEU A 17 -10.91 -30.84 8.19
C LEU A 17 -11.12 -31.81 7.03
N LEU A 18 -11.44 -31.29 5.84
CA LEU A 18 -11.64 -32.10 4.64
C LEU A 18 -10.36 -32.86 4.24
N ASN A 19 -9.19 -32.21 4.33
CA ASN A 19 -7.89 -32.84 4.05
C ASN A 19 -7.50 -33.91 5.08
N LYS A 20 -8.03 -33.84 6.31
CA LYS A 20 -7.89 -34.90 7.32
C LYS A 20 -8.83 -36.09 7.08
N GLY A 21 -9.62 -36.09 6.00
CA GLY A 21 -10.56 -37.15 5.67
C GLY A 21 -11.94 -37.01 6.33
N VAL A 22 -12.20 -35.91 7.05
CA VAL A 22 -13.52 -35.68 7.65
C VAL A 22 -14.57 -35.47 6.55
N GLY A 23 -15.67 -36.19 6.62
CA GLY A 23 -16.73 -36.14 5.60
C GLY A 23 -17.42 -34.77 5.51
N ILE A 24 -17.84 -34.38 4.30
CA ILE A 24 -18.50 -33.08 4.04
C ILE A 24 -19.72 -32.86 4.95
N THR A 25 -20.50 -33.90 5.24
CA THR A 25 -21.66 -33.80 6.14
C THR A 25 -21.27 -33.42 7.56
N THR A 26 -20.17 -33.97 8.06
CA THR A 26 -19.65 -33.68 9.41
C THR A 26 -19.12 -32.24 9.47
N VAL A 27 -18.28 -31.85 8.51
CA VAL A 27 -17.75 -30.48 8.41
C VAL A 27 -18.88 -29.44 8.26
N SER A 28 -19.93 -29.77 7.49
CA SER A 28 -21.11 -28.92 7.32
C SER A 28 -21.84 -28.67 8.64
N ARG A 29 -22.00 -29.70 9.47
CA ARG A 29 -22.64 -29.62 10.78
C ARG A 29 -21.80 -28.83 11.78
N GLU A 30 -20.48 -29.07 11.80
CA GLU A 30 -19.54 -28.42 12.71
C GLU A 30 -19.39 -26.91 12.42
N LEU A 31 -19.26 -26.53 11.14
CA LEU A 31 -18.97 -25.15 10.75
C LEU A 31 -20.20 -24.36 10.29
N GLY A 32 -21.38 -25.01 10.18
CA GLY A 32 -22.59 -24.39 9.66
C GLY A 32 -22.46 -23.92 8.20
N ILE A 33 -21.59 -24.57 7.42
CA ILE A 33 -21.34 -24.26 6.00
C ILE A 33 -22.16 -25.22 5.14
N PRO A 34 -22.92 -24.75 4.13
CA PRO A 34 -23.68 -25.64 3.25
C PRO A 34 -22.80 -26.72 2.58
N LYS A 35 -23.32 -27.95 2.52
CA LYS A 35 -22.62 -29.09 1.90
C LYS A 35 -22.19 -28.81 0.46
N SER A 36 -23.03 -28.11 -0.30
CA SER A 36 -22.72 -27.69 -1.68
C SER A 36 -21.48 -26.79 -1.73
N THR A 37 -21.40 -25.77 -0.87
CA THR A 37 -20.24 -24.89 -0.74
C THR A 37 -18.97 -25.69 -0.42
N LEU A 38 -19.04 -26.60 0.56
CA LEU A 38 -17.91 -27.45 0.95
C LEU A 38 -17.48 -28.40 -0.19
N HIS A 39 -18.43 -28.92 -0.96
CA HIS A 39 -18.15 -29.71 -2.16
C HIS A 39 -17.35 -28.89 -3.18
N TYR A 40 -17.81 -27.68 -3.53
CA TYR A 40 -17.06 -26.81 -4.44
C TYR A 40 -15.65 -26.48 -3.93
N TRP A 41 -15.50 -26.25 -2.62
CA TRP A 41 -14.20 -25.96 -2.01
C TRP A 41 -13.27 -27.17 -2.05
N ARG A 42 -13.76 -28.36 -1.71
CA ARG A 42 -13.00 -29.62 -1.72
C ARG A 42 -12.45 -29.94 -3.10
N HIS A 43 -13.25 -29.71 -4.14
CA HIS A 43 -12.87 -29.99 -5.52
C HIS A 43 -12.20 -28.79 -6.22
N ASN A 44 -11.87 -27.72 -5.47
CA ASN A 44 -11.25 -26.50 -6.00
C ASN A 44 -12.03 -25.83 -7.15
N LEU A 45 -13.32 -26.11 -7.25
CA LEU A 45 -14.22 -25.55 -8.27
C LEU A 45 -14.59 -24.09 -7.97
N TYR A 46 -14.55 -23.71 -6.69
CA TYR A 46 -14.76 -22.34 -6.25
C TYR A 46 -13.97 -22.06 -4.97
N LYS A 47 -13.38 -20.87 -4.89
CA LYS A 47 -12.85 -20.30 -3.63
C LYS A 47 -13.64 -19.05 -3.25
N PRO A 48 -14.00 -18.88 -1.97
CA PRO A 48 -14.63 -17.65 -1.52
C PRO A 48 -13.69 -16.47 -1.83
N PRO A 49 -14.21 -15.27 -2.14
CA PRO A 49 -13.36 -14.15 -2.54
C PRO A 49 -12.23 -13.84 -1.57
N SER A 50 -12.46 -14.04 -0.27
CA SER A 50 -11.50 -13.91 0.84
C SER A 50 -10.33 -14.89 0.77
N ALA A 51 -10.48 -16.04 0.12
CA ALA A 51 -9.45 -17.07 -0.03
C ALA A 51 -8.77 -17.07 -1.40
N ARG A 52 -9.10 -16.12 -2.27
CA ARG A 52 -8.46 -15.98 -3.60
C ARG A 52 -7.11 -15.27 -3.54
N TRP A 53 -6.80 -14.66 -2.42
CA TRP A 53 -5.54 -13.99 -2.15
C TRP A 53 -5.31 -14.00 -0.63
N HIS A 54 -4.05 -14.22 -0.23
CA HIS A 54 -3.62 -14.06 1.16
C HIS A 54 -2.34 -13.23 1.16
N PRO A 55 -2.11 -12.43 2.21
CA PRO A 55 -0.91 -11.62 2.32
C PRO A 55 0.29 -12.52 2.63
N GLU A 56 1.32 -12.45 1.78
CA GLU A 56 2.64 -13.01 2.07
C GLU A 56 3.67 -11.89 2.04
N PRO A 57 4.56 -11.80 3.03
CA PRO A 57 5.64 -10.82 3.00
C PRO A 57 6.45 -10.92 1.69
N SER A 58 6.53 -9.81 0.97
CA SER A 58 7.24 -9.69 -0.29
C SER A 58 7.61 -8.24 -0.53
N GLU A 59 8.64 -8.03 -1.36
CA GLU A 59 9.08 -6.71 -1.81
C GLU A 59 7.94 -5.89 -2.44
N ASP A 60 7.16 -6.53 -3.30
CA ASP A 60 6.04 -5.88 -3.99
C ASP A 60 4.90 -5.56 -3.01
N LEU A 61 4.60 -6.43 -2.04
CA LEU A 61 3.62 -6.13 -0.99
C LEU A 61 4.09 -4.96 -0.13
N ALA A 62 5.34 -4.97 0.32
CA ALA A 62 5.89 -3.90 1.15
C ALA A 62 5.88 -2.55 0.42
N TYR A 63 6.24 -2.51 -0.86
CA TYR A 63 6.11 -1.31 -1.70
C TYR A 63 4.66 -0.83 -1.77
N VAL A 64 3.71 -1.74 -2.05
CA VAL A 64 2.27 -1.40 -2.09
C VAL A 64 1.79 -0.85 -0.75
N LEU A 65 2.21 -1.42 0.38
CA LEU A 65 1.86 -0.92 1.71
C LEU A 65 2.40 0.50 1.95
N GLY A 66 3.64 0.78 1.54
CA GLY A 66 4.21 2.13 1.59
C GLY A 66 3.37 3.13 0.79
N VAL A 67 2.95 2.76 -0.42
CA VAL A 67 2.08 3.60 -1.25
C VAL A 67 0.69 3.78 -0.63
N MET A 68 0.10 2.71 -0.08
CA MET A 68 -1.24 2.73 0.51
C MET A 68 -1.33 3.52 1.81
N LEU A 69 -0.21 3.71 2.51
CA LEU A 69 -0.10 4.60 3.67
C LEU A 69 0.16 6.08 3.29
N GLY A 70 0.40 6.36 2.00
CA GLY A 70 0.53 7.71 1.43
C GLY A 70 -0.60 8.04 0.45
N ASP A 71 -0.35 7.88 -0.85
CA ASP A 71 -1.26 8.31 -1.94
C ASP A 71 -2.28 7.23 -2.38
N GLY A 72 -2.12 5.99 -1.94
CA GLY A 72 -2.95 4.86 -2.35
C GLY A 72 -4.36 4.92 -1.72
N ASN A 73 -5.36 4.44 -2.46
CA ASN A 73 -6.76 4.50 -2.05
C ASN A 73 -7.47 3.18 -2.28
N LEU A 74 -8.41 2.87 -1.38
CA LEU A 74 -9.38 1.79 -1.58
C LEU A 74 -10.72 2.38 -2.02
N HIS A 75 -11.26 1.89 -3.12
CA HIS A 75 -12.55 2.33 -3.64
C HIS A 75 -13.53 1.16 -3.78
N LEU A 76 -14.74 1.36 -3.27
CA LEU A 76 -15.87 0.45 -3.43
C LEU A 76 -16.91 1.11 -4.34
N HIS A 77 -17.21 0.49 -5.49
CA HIS A 77 -18.33 0.89 -6.34
C HIS A 77 -19.03 -0.34 -6.91
N GLY A 78 -20.35 -0.45 -6.69
CA GLY A 78 -21.12 -1.65 -7.01
C GLY A 78 -20.48 -2.90 -6.38
N TYR A 79 -20.03 -3.83 -7.23
CA TYR A 79 -19.34 -5.07 -6.82
C TYR A 79 -17.81 -5.02 -7.00
N CYS A 80 -17.24 -3.85 -7.29
CA CYS A 80 -15.80 -3.66 -7.51
C CYS A 80 -15.11 -3.19 -6.22
N TYR A 81 -14.05 -3.90 -5.83
CA TYR A 81 -13.24 -3.63 -4.63
C TYR A 81 -11.84 -3.21 -5.07
N ASP A 82 -11.72 -1.95 -5.46
CA ASP A 82 -10.54 -1.45 -6.17
C ASP A 82 -9.45 -0.97 -5.21
N VAL A 83 -8.22 -1.40 -5.49
CA VAL A 83 -6.97 -0.82 -4.98
C VAL A 83 -6.46 0.13 -6.06
N GLU A 84 -6.32 1.41 -5.74
CA GLU A 84 -6.19 2.49 -6.72
C GLU A 84 -5.08 3.48 -6.37
N LEU A 85 -4.43 4.02 -7.40
CA LEU A 85 -3.51 5.14 -7.31
C LEU A 85 -3.83 6.20 -8.39
N LYS A 86 -3.83 7.48 -7.98
CA LYS A 86 -4.00 8.65 -8.87
C LYS A 86 -2.89 9.67 -8.64
N VAL A 87 -1.91 9.72 -9.54
CA VAL A 87 -0.68 10.51 -9.35
C VAL A 87 -0.31 11.30 -10.60
N LYS A 88 0.55 12.30 -10.45
CA LYS A 88 1.02 13.11 -11.58
C LYS A 88 2.12 12.45 -12.38
N ASP A 89 2.91 11.60 -11.72
CA ASP A 89 4.13 11.03 -12.28
C ASP A 89 3.82 9.62 -12.84
N TYR A 90 4.02 9.43 -14.14
CA TYR A 90 3.70 8.16 -14.82
C TYR A 90 4.52 6.99 -14.26
N GLU A 91 5.83 7.19 -14.05
CA GLU A 91 6.75 6.17 -13.55
C GLU A 91 6.30 5.62 -12.18
N PHE A 92 5.78 6.50 -11.33
CA PHE A 92 5.23 6.10 -10.04
C PHE A 92 3.98 5.23 -10.20
N ALA A 93 3.04 5.66 -11.04
CA ALA A 93 1.84 4.88 -11.34
C ALA A 93 2.19 3.51 -11.96
N GLU A 94 3.22 3.46 -12.81
CA GLU A 94 3.66 2.25 -13.47
C GLU A 94 4.31 1.27 -12.49
N GLU A 95 5.20 1.75 -11.61
CA GLU A 95 5.84 0.90 -10.59
C GLU A 95 4.80 0.32 -9.62
N PHE A 96 3.84 1.14 -9.17
CA PHE A 96 2.71 0.64 -8.39
C PHE A 96 1.90 -0.41 -9.14
N SER A 97 1.65 -0.20 -10.44
CA SER A 97 0.94 -1.18 -11.24
C SER A 97 1.68 -2.52 -11.36
N LYS A 98 3.01 -2.48 -11.56
CA LYS A 98 3.85 -3.68 -11.60
C LYS A 98 3.80 -4.45 -10.27
N ALA A 99 3.91 -3.74 -9.16
CA ALA A 99 3.86 -4.35 -7.83
C ALA A 99 2.48 -4.98 -7.54
N VAL A 100 1.38 -4.24 -7.78
CA VAL A 100 0.02 -4.74 -7.55
C VAL A 100 -0.31 -5.93 -8.47
N ALA A 101 0.15 -5.90 -9.73
CA ALA A 101 -0.03 -7.00 -10.67
C ALA A 101 0.58 -8.30 -10.13
N LYS A 102 1.80 -8.24 -9.60
CA LYS A 102 2.48 -9.42 -9.04
C LYS A 102 1.81 -9.93 -7.77
N ILE A 103 1.53 -9.07 -6.78
CA ILE A 103 0.96 -9.54 -5.50
C ILE A 103 -0.43 -10.17 -5.70
N LEU A 104 -1.19 -9.71 -6.69
CA LEU A 104 -2.55 -10.20 -6.97
C LEU A 104 -2.59 -11.32 -8.00
N ASP A 105 -1.45 -11.73 -8.56
CA ASP A 105 -1.33 -12.64 -9.70
C ASP A 105 -2.24 -12.23 -10.88
N LYS A 106 -2.03 -11.00 -11.36
CA LYS A 106 -2.82 -10.39 -12.43
C LYS A 106 -1.95 -9.87 -13.55
N LYS A 107 -2.55 -9.81 -14.73
CA LYS A 107 -1.93 -9.13 -15.87
C LYS A 107 -1.66 -7.67 -15.53
N PHE A 108 -0.44 -7.23 -15.82
CA PHE A 108 -0.04 -5.83 -15.73
C PHE A 108 -1.01 -4.92 -16.49
N ARG A 109 -1.39 -3.82 -15.85
CA ARG A 109 -2.22 -2.76 -16.42
C ARG A 109 -1.38 -1.51 -16.63
N LYS A 110 -1.25 -1.06 -17.87
CA LYS A 110 -0.60 0.21 -18.15
C LYS A 110 -1.41 1.36 -17.52
N PRO A 111 -0.79 2.28 -16.76
CA PRO A 111 -1.48 3.47 -16.27
C PRO A 111 -2.08 4.27 -17.41
N TYR A 112 -3.27 4.82 -17.22
CA TYR A 112 -3.95 5.64 -18.21
C TYR A 112 -4.17 7.05 -17.68
N TRP A 113 -4.21 8.04 -18.58
CA TRP A 113 -4.43 9.42 -18.20
C TRP A 113 -5.91 9.68 -17.95
N SER A 114 -6.26 10.05 -16.71
CA SER A 114 -7.62 10.45 -16.35
C SER A 114 -7.77 11.96 -16.56
N ARG A 115 -8.48 12.35 -17.63
CA ARG A 115 -8.77 13.76 -17.94
C ARG A 115 -9.53 14.48 -16.83
N SER A 116 -10.48 13.80 -16.18
CA SER A 116 -11.28 14.39 -15.10
C SER A 116 -10.47 14.70 -13.84
N HIS A 117 -9.42 13.93 -13.56
CA HIS A 117 -8.58 14.13 -12.37
C HIS A 117 -7.25 14.83 -12.71
N ASN A 118 -6.93 15.02 -13.99
CA ASN A 118 -5.65 15.53 -14.50
C ASN A 118 -4.44 14.76 -13.92
N ARG A 119 -4.56 13.42 -13.89
CA ARG A 119 -3.60 12.50 -13.25
C ARG A 119 -3.54 11.15 -13.97
N TRP A 120 -2.41 10.48 -13.88
CA TRP A 120 -2.28 9.07 -14.21
C TRP A 120 -3.04 8.23 -13.18
N ARG A 121 -3.86 7.30 -13.67
CA ARG A 121 -4.70 6.43 -12.86
C ARG A 121 -4.40 4.98 -13.17
N VAL A 122 -4.37 4.16 -12.13
CA VAL A 122 -4.34 2.71 -12.22
C VAL A 122 -5.12 2.10 -11.06
N TYR A 123 -5.81 0.99 -11.32
CA TYR A 123 -6.57 0.28 -10.29
C TYR A 123 -6.68 -1.22 -10.59
N TYR A 124 -6.80 -2.01 -9.53
CA TYR A 124 -7.01 -3.45 -9.56
C TYR A 124 -8.12 -3.86 -8.57
N SER A 125 -9.10 -4.63 -9.03
CA SER A 125 -10.19 -5.12 -8.17
C SER A 125 -9.78 -6.36 -7.38
N SER A 126 -9.65 -6.30 -6.06
CA SER A 126 -9.40 -7.47 -5.20
C SER A 126 -10.18 -7.35 -3.90
N LYS A 127 -11.28 -8.11 -3.80
CA LYS A 127 -12.10 -8.16 -2.59
C LYS A 127 -11.33 -8.66 -1.38
N ALA A 128 -10.46 -9.67 -1.55
CA ALA A 128 -9.61 -10.19 -0.47
C ALA A 128 -8.63 -9.13 0.04
N PHE A 129 -7.84 -8.51 -0.84
CA PHE A 129 -6.89 -7.46 -0.45
C PHE A 129 -7.62 -6.29 0.22
N TYR A 130 -8.73 -5.83 -0.37
CA TYR A 130 -9.53 -4.74 0.17
C TYR A 130 -9.98 -5.03 1.61
N ILE A 131 -10.58 -6.21 1.84
CA ILE A 131 -11.08 -6.59 3.18
C ILE A 131 -9.92 -6.75 4.16
N TRP A 132 -8.83 -7.37 3.72
CA TRP A 132 -7.64 -7.56 4.54
C TRP A 132 -7.05 -6.21 4.97
N TYR A 133 -6.72 -5.33 4.01
CA TYR A 133 -6.09 -4.03 4.26
C TYR A 133 -6.94 -3.13 5.16
N ARG A 134 -8.28 -3.14 4.98
CA ARG A 134 -9.22 -2.37 5.82
C ARG A 134 -9.22 -2.78 7.30
N ARG A 135 -8.69 -3.96 7.63
CA ARG A 135 -8.58 -4.46 9.01
C ARG A 135 -7.18 -4.25 9.59
N GLN A 136 -6.26 -3.67 8.83
CA GLN A 136 -4.91 -3.43 9.28
C GLN A 136 -4.78 -2.02 9.88
N ASP A 137 -3.88 -1.92 10.84
CA ASP A 137 -3.29 -0.73 11.41
C ASP A 137 -1.76 -0.80 11.18
N LEU A 138 -1.01 0.21 11.66
CA LEU A 138 0.43 0.24 11.42
C LEU A 138 1.14 -0.98 12.04
N ASP A 139 0.74 -1.39 13.26
CA ASP A 139 1.35 -2.52 13.98
C ASP A 139 1.12 -3.86 13.27
N THR A 140 -0.10 -4.13 12.82
CA THR A 140 -0.45 -5.36 12.08
C THR A 140 0.20 -5.41 10.70
N LEU A 141 0.62 -4.27 10.13
CA LEU A 141 1.40 -4.21 8.89
C LEU A 141 2.90 -4.48 9.10
N LYS A 142 3.46 -4.27 10.31
CA LYS A 142 4.90 -4.44 10.58
C LYS A 142 5.45 -5.81 10.15
N PRO A 143 4.77 -6.95 10.36
CA PRO A 143 5.28 -8.26 9.93
C PRO A 143 5.52 -8.37 8.41
N TYR A 144 4.82 -7.60 7.59
CA TYR A 144 4.99 -7.58 6.13
C TYR A 144 6.03 -6.55 5.69
N ILE A 145 6.19 -5.47 6.46
CA ILE A 145 7.13 -4.37 6.18
C ILE A 145 8.55 -4.75 6.64
N GLU A 146 8.69 -5.21 7.88
CA GLU A 146 9.95 -5.56 8.53
C GLU A 146 10.32 -7.04 8.41
N HIS A 147 9.78 -7.75 7.41
CA HIS A 147 10.10 -9.16 7.21
C HIS A 147 11.59 -9.39 6.94
N ASN A 148 12.20 -8.56 6.09
CA ASN A 148 13.64 -8.53 5.87
C ASN A 148 14.09 -7.13 5.39
N ARG A 149 15.40 -6.93 5.20
CA ARG A 149 15.95 -5.63 4.78
C ARG A 149 15.39 -5.14 3.44
N GLU A 150 15.11 -6.04 2.50
CA GLU A 150 14.62 -5.67 1.17
C GLU A 150 13.13 -5.30 1.19
N THR A 151 12.31 -5.94 2.02
CA THR A 151 10.93 -5.49 2.25
C THR A 151 10.90 -4.10 2.87
N VAL A 152 11.79 -3.83 3.84
CA VAL A 152 11.91 -2.48 4.44
C VAL A 152 12.32 -1.45 3.38
N LYS A 153 13.32 -1.77 2.55
CA LYS A 153 13.76 -0.91 1.44
C LYS A 153 12.61 -0.55 0.51
N ARG A 154 11.82 -1.55 0.10
CA ARG A 154 10.70 -1.38 -0.82
C ARG A 154 9.53 -0.63 -0.20
N PHE A 155 9.25 -0.86 1.08
CA PHE A 155 8.30 -0.05 1.86
C PHE A 155 8.72 1.43 1.91
N LEU A 156 9.98 1.69 2.26
CA LEU A 156 10.53 3.05 2.31
C LEU A 156 10.44 3.72 0.93
N ARG A 157 10.81 3.01 -0.15
CA ARG A 157 10.63 3.54 -1.51
C ARG A 157 9.16 3.89 -1.80
N GLY A 158 8.22 3.02 -1.45
CA GLY A 158 6.79 3.25 -1.68
C GLY A 158 6.26 4.50 -0.98
N ILE A 159 6.57 4.69 0.31
CA ILE A 159 6.11 5.87 1.06
C ILE A 159 6.80 7.16 0.59
N TYR A 160 8.08 7.10 0.19
CA TYR A 160 8.80 8.24 -0.37
C TYR A 160 8.36 8.59 -1.82
N ASP A 161 7.93 7.62 -2.61
CA ASP A 161 7.35 7.90 -3.92
C ASP A 161 6.02 8.66 -3.80
N SER A 162 5.20 8.32 -2.79
CA SER A 162 3.99 9.08 -2.41
C SER A 162 4.33 10.48 -1.89
N ASP A 163 4.91 10.55 -0.69
CA ASP A 163 4.97 11.78 0.11
C ASP A 163 6.37 12.39 0.21
N GLY A 164 7.35 11.72 -0.40
CA GLY A 164 8.74 12.11 -0.35
C GLY A 164 9.14 13.16 -1.40
N ASN A 165 10.16 13.94 -1.05
CA ASN A 165 10.75 14.94 -1.91
C ASN A 165 12.27 14.98 -1.78
N ASN A 166 12.98 15.02 -2.91
CA ASN A 166 14.42 15.26 -2.97
C ASN A 166 14.67 16.70 -3.44
N TYR A 167 15.15 17.55 -2.54
CA TYR A 167 15.53 18.90 -2.86
C TYR A 167 17.01 18.97 -3.21
N ARG A 168 17.32 18.83 -4.50
CA ARG A 168 18.65 19.04 -5.10
C ARG A 168 19.79 18.29 -4.39
N TYR A 169 19.55 17.07 -3.91
CA TYR A 169 20.54 16.28 -3.15
C TYR A 169 21.02 16.92 -1.84
N LYS A 170 20.33 17.96 -1.36
CA LYS A 170 20.66 18.64 -0.11
C LYS A 170 19.77 18.21 1.03
N HIS A 171 18.50 17.93 0.73
CA HIS A 171 17.51 17.54 1.71
C HIS A 171 16.56 16.52 1.10
N ILE A 172 16.32 15.44 1.83
CA ILE A 172 15.27 14.48 1.52
C ILE A 172 14.20 14.59 2.58
N PHE A 173 13.01 15.02 2.19
CA PHE A 173 11.87 15.21 3.06
C PHE A 173 10.85 14.10 2.88
N LEU A 174 10.14 13.75 3.95
CA LEU A 174 8.90 12.99 3.91
C LEU A 174 7.84 13.75 4.71
N TYR A 175 6.68 14.02 4.10
CA TYR A 175 5.59 14.77 4.71
C TYR A 175 4.43 13.86 5.03
N ASN A 176 3.88 13.89 6.25
CA ASN A 176 2.64 13.16 6.54
C ASN A 176 1.93 13.76 7.75
N SER A 177 0.61 13.60 7.83
CA SER A 177 -0.17 13.99 9.01
C SER A 177 -0.11 12.96 10.14
N ASN A 178 0.27 11.71 9.85
CA ASN A 178 0.42 10.65 10.84
C ASN A 178 1.82 10.66 11.45
N LEU A 179 1.94 11.17 12.69
CA LEU A 179 3.20 11.22 13.45
C LEU A 179 3.76 9.83 13.76
N GLU A 180 2.90 8.85 14.06
CA GLU A 180 3.31 7.48 14.36
C GLU A 180 4.01 6.86 13.16
N LEU A 181 3.46 7.07 11.96
CA LEU A 181 4.06 6.63 10.70
C LEU A 181 5.43 7.31 10.47
N LEU A 182 5.56 8.61 10.73
CA LEU A 182 6.84 9.31 10.57
C LEU A 182 7.91 8.79 11.54
N HIS A 183 7.56 8.57 12.80
CA HIS A 183 8.48 7.97 13.77
C HIS A 183 8.88 6.55 13.40
N TYR A 184 7.93 5.76 12.89
CA TYR A 184 8.20 4.43 12.39
C TYR A 184 9.17 4.46 11.20
N VAL A 185 8.97 5.36 10.23
CA VAL A 185 9.90 5.55 9.12
C VAL A 185 11.30 5.96 9.61
N GLN A 186 11.42 6.88 10.57
CA GLN A 186 12.71 7.23 11.17
C GLN A 186 13.42 6.02 11.79
N TYR A 187 12.67 5.18 12.50
CA TYR A 187 13.18 3.94 13.08
C TYR A 187 13.69 2.98 11.99
N LEU A 188 12.92 2.77 10.91
CA LEU A 188 13.34 1.90 9.81
C LEU A 188 14.61 2.40 9.11
N LEU A 189 14.67 3.71 8.81
CA LEU A 189 15.85 4.36 8.22
C LEU A 189 17.10 4.15 9.09
N LYS A 190 16.97 4.37 10.40
CA LYS A 190 18.08 4.22 11.34
C LYS A 190 18.51 2.76 11.48
N LYS A 191 17.56 1.84 11.70
CA LYS A 191 17.83 0.44 12.01
C LYS A 191 18.41 -0.33 10.82
N TYR A 192 17.87 -0.15 9.62
CA TYR A 192 18.21 -0.99 8.45
C TYR A 192 19.21 -0.34 7.49
N PHE A 193 19.39 0.98 7.57
CA PHE A 193 20.25 1.74 6.64
C PHE A 193 21.22 2.70 7.35
N SER A 194 21.20 2.79 8.68
CA SER A 194 22.01 3.75 9.44
C SER A 194 21.81 5.21 9.01
N ILE A 195 20.64 5.54 8.45
CA ILE A 195 20.27 6.88 8.00
C ILE A 195 19.63 7.62 9.18
N LYS A 196 20.13 8.80 9.53
CA LYS A 196 19.51 9.66 10.55
C LYS A 196 18.58 10.68 9.90
N ALA A 197 17.28 10.52 10.13
CA ALA A 197 16.29 11.54 9.84
C ALA A 197 15.94 12.35 11.11
N THR A 198 15.81 13.67 10.99
CA THR A 198 15.42 14.58 12.07
C THR A 198 13.94 14.99 11.94
N GLY A 199 13.37 15.60 12.99
CA GLY A 199 11.93 15.85 13.12
C GLY A 199 11.22 14.73 13.90
N PRO A 200 9.88 14.59 13.79
CA PRO A 200 8.98 15.34 12.91
C PRO A 200 8.84 16.82 13.28
N TYR A 201 8.89 17.71 12.28
CA TYR A 201 8.65 19.14 12.42
C TYR A 201 7.26 19.52 11.90
N LEU A 202 6.59 20.46 12.55
CA LEU A 202 5.32 20.99 12.04
C LEU A 202 5.58 21.79 10.75
N ASN A 203 5.09 21.28 9.62
CA ASN A 203 5.24 21.91 8.32
C ASN A 203 4.04 22.80 7.96
N LYS A 204 2.82 22.34 8.26
CA LYS A 204 1.59 23.14 8.11
C LYS A 204 0.63 22.88 9.24
N LYS A 205 0.03 23.94 9.77
CA LYS A 205 -0.97 23.84 10.82
C LYS A 205 -2.37 23.66 10.21
N THR A 206 -3.21 22.94 10.93
CA THR A 206 -4.64 22.85 10.68
C THR A 206 -5.24 24.25 10.59
N GLY A 207 -6.07 24.47 9.58
CA GLY A 207 -6.70 25.75 9.30
C GLY A 207 -5.90 26.70 8.39
N SER A 208 -4.64 26.38 8.07
CA SER A 208 -3.87 27.17 7.10
C SER A 208 -4.55 27.19 5.72
N ILE A 209 -4.69 28.37 5.13
CA ILE A 209 -5.32 28.59 3.82
C ILE A 209 -4.24 28.69 2.74
N HIS A 210 -4.40 27.91 1.68
CA HIS A 210 -3.53 27.96 0.51
C HIS A 210 -4.34 28.28 -0.75
N VAL A 211 -3.81 29.15 -1.60
CA VAL A 211 -4.43 29.51 -2.89
C VAL A 211 -3.79 28.66 -3.98
N LYS A 212 -4.58 27.86 -4.69
CA LYS A 212 -4.14 27.12 -5.87
C LYS A 212 -3.90 28.08 -7.05
N ARG A 213 -3.22 27.59 -8.10
CA ARG A 213 -2.99 28.35 -9.35
C ARG A 213 -4.28 28.81 -10.05
N ASN A 214 -5.41 28.16 -9.81
CA ASN A 214 -6.73 28.52 -10.32
C ASN A 214 -7.51 29.44 -9.36
N SER A 215 -6.82 30.10 -8.41
CA SER A 215 -7.41 30.99 -7.38
C SER A 215 -8.34 30.31 -6.36
N GLU A 216 -8.45 28.99 -6.39
CA GLU A 216 -9.23 28.21 -5.42
C GLU A 216 -8.52 28.19 -4.06
N ARG A 217 -9.25 28.58 -2.99
CA ARG A 217 -8.74 28.57 -1.61
C ARG A 217 -9.01 27.21 -0.97
N ILE A 218 -7.96 26.59 -0.45
CA ILE A 218 -8.04 25.30 0.26
C ILE A 218 -7.58 25.49 1.69
N LYS A 219 -8.40 25.00 2.62
CA LYS A 219 -8.09 24.93 4.04
C LYS A 219 -7.44 23.58 4.35
N THR A 220 -6.35 23.62 5.10
CA THR A 220 -5.69 22.42 5.61
C THR A 220 -6.53 21.83 6.75
N ASN A 221 -6.92 20.56 6.65
CA ASN A 221 -7.82 19.92 7.63
C ASN A 221 -7.10 19.28 8.81
N HIS A 222 -5.80 19.01 8.67
CA HIS A 222 -4.98 18.34 9.69
C HIS A 222 -3.58 18.95 9.72
N ASP A 223 -2.91 18.86 10.86
CA ASP A 223 -1.50 19.24 10.96
C ASP A 223 -0.69 18.31 10.05
N ASN A 224 0.19 18.90 9.26
CA ASN A 224 1.10 18.19 8.39
C ASN A 224 2.50 18.34 8.95
N TYR A 225 3.18 17.22 9.17
CA TYR A 225 4.51 17.17 9.71
C TYR A 225 5.51 16.73 8.65
N CYS A 226 6.80 16.93 8.90
CA CYS A 226 7.84 16.36 8.06
C CYS A 226 9.02 15.82 8.85
N ILE A 227 9.63 14.76 8.34
CA ILE A 227 10.97 14.33 8.73
C ILE A 227 11.95 14.67 7.60
N GLU A 228 13.21 14.85 7.96
CA GLU A 228 14.25 15.33 7.05
C GLU A 228 15.54 14.52 7.18
N ILE A 229 16.10 14.10 6.04
CA ILE A 229 17.48 13.61 5.93
C ILE A 229 18.31 14.72 5.29
N SER A 230 19.24 15.29 6.05
CA SER A 230 20.06 16.44 5.62
C SER A 230 21.56 16.17 5.61
N ARG A 231 22.01 15.07 6.24
CA ARG A 231 23.42 14.69 6.25
C ARG A 231 23.80 14.11 4.88
N MET A 232 24.84 14.65 4.26
CA MET A 232 25.27 14.23 2.93
C MET A 232 25.51 12.72 2.80
N LYS A 233 26.18 12.11 3.79
CA LYS A 233 26.39 10.65 3.83
C LYS A 233 25.06 9.88 3.83
N ASP A 234 24.11 10.32 4.64
CA ASP A 234 22.81 9.66 4.79
C ASP A 234 21.95 9.84 3.53
N ILE A 235 22.05 10.99 2.86
CA ILE A 235 21.42 11.25 1.56
C ILE A 235 21.99 10.33 0.47
N GLN A 236 23.32 10.15 0.43
CA GLN A 236 23.96 9.24 -0.51
C GLN A 236 23.52 7.80 -0.29
N VAL A 237 23.46 7.33 0.96
CA VAL A 237 22.95 6.00 1.30
C VAL A 237 21.47 5.89 0.91
N PHE A 238 20.65 6.90 1.22
CA PHE A 238 19.24 6.89 0.84
C PHE A 238 19.08 6.73 -0.68
N LEU A 239 19.74 7.56 -1.49
CA LEU A 239 19.53 7.57 -2.93
C LEU A 239 20.07 6.34 -3.64
N SER A 240 21.12 5.70 -3.10
CA SER A 240 21.70 4.47 -3.65
C SER A 240 20.93 3.22 -3.23
N GLU A 241 20.56 3.11 -1.95
CA GLU A 241 19.92 1.91 -1.40
C GLU A 241 18.40 1.96 -1.58
N ILE A 242 17.76 3.07 -1.22
CA ILE A 242 16.29 3.20 -1.20
C ILE A 242 15.81 3.87 -2.48
N GLY A 243 16.21 5.12 -2.72
CA GLY A 243 15.89 5.88 -3.92
C GLY A 243 14.40 6.14 -4.14
N PHE A 244 14.10 6.73 -5.29
CA PHE A 244 12.76 6.99 -5.81
C PHE A 244 12.56 6.23 -7.12
N SER A 245 11.31 5.85 -7.41
CA SER A 245 10.95 5.33 -8.74
C SER A 245 10.77 6.44 -9.78
N ILE A 246 10.49 7.67 -9.32
CA ILE A 246 10.35 8.85 -10.18
C ILE A 246 11.74 9.41 -10.51
N ARG A 247 12.13 9.41 -11.79
CA ARG A 247 13.44 9.83 -12.26
C ARG A 247 13.80 11.25 -11.85
N GLU A 248 12.89 12.20 -12.01
CA GLU A 248 13.15 13.60 -11.63
C GLU A 248 13.37 13.74 -10.11
N LYS A 249 12.60 13.02 -9.29
CA LYS A 249 12.81 13.00 -7.83
C LYS A 249 14.15 12.34 -7.50
N GLN A 250 14.48 11.21 -8.11
CA GLN A 250 15.76 10.55 -7.91
C GLN A 250 16.92 11.50 -8.23
N LEU A 251 16.78 12.31 -9.28
CA LEU A 251 17.79 13.26 -9.72
C LEU A 251 17.73 14.65 -9.04
N GLY A 252 16.79 14.87 -8.11
CA GLY A 252 16.58 16.18 -7.46
C GLY A 252 16.23 17.31 -8.44
N LEU A 253 15.62 16.97 -9.58
CA LEU A 253 15.24 17.87 -10.66
C LEU A 253 13.79 18.37 -10.52
N PRO A 254 13.47 19.56 -11.06
CA PRO A 254 12.08 20.00 -11.15
C PRO A 254 11.26 19.02 -12.00
N ARG A 255 9.99 18.84 -11.65
CA ARG A 255 9.07 18.00 -12.44
C ARG A 255 8.92 18.56 -13.85
N ARG A 256 8.87 17.66 -14.85
CA ARG A 256 8.52 18.03 -16.23
C ARG A 256 7.13 18.66 -16.25
N LYS A 257 6.98 19.73 -17.02
CA LYS A 257 5.70 20.41 -17.24
C LYS A 257 4.81 19.60 -18.17
#